data_AF-A0A9P0Q1D5-F1
#
_entry.id   AF-A0A9P0Q1D5-F1
#
_cell.length_a   1.000
_cell.length_b   1.000
_cell.length_c   1.000
_cell.angle_alpha   90.00
_cell.angle_beta   90.00
_cell.angle_gamma   90.00
#
_symmetry.space_group_name_H-M   'P 1'
#
loop_
_entity.id
_entity.type
_entity.pdbx_description
1 polymer ?
#
loop_
_entity_poly.entity_id
_entity_poly.type
_entity_poly.pdbx_seq_one_letter_code
_entity_poly.pdbx_strand_id
1 'polypeptide(L)'
;MNLSQKLCKLCPDATRKPLFNLLRYQKRVFHLSSNLRQKAADSAGETRKRGIKSTLYYVTAAGIVTVGLSYAAVPLYRMFCQAYSYGGTTATGHDTEKVSSMSAVKQKPIKIKFNADTAASMRWNFKPQQTEITVYPGETALAFYTAMNPTDVPVIGISTYNVVPFEAGQYFNKIQCFCFEEQMLNPHEQVDMPVFFYIDPEIVEDPYMEYINEITLSYTFFEAKDGMKLPMPSFVKK
;
A
#
# COMPACT_ATOMS: atom_id res chain seq x y z
N MET A 1 7.53 -0.69 -119.67
CA MET A 1 9.01 -0.77 -119.69
C MET A 1 9.39 -1.81 -118.64
N ASN A 2 10.17 -2.84 -118.95
CA ASN A 2 11.60 -2.78 -119.27
C ASN A 2 12.37 -1.96 -118.23
N LEU A 3 12.86 -2.63 -117.17
CA LEU A 3 14.22 -2.52 -116.67
C LEU A 3 14.42 -3.48 -115.48
N SER A 4 15.60 -4.10 -115.40
CA SER A 4 16.25 -4.16 -114.09
C SER A 4 16.82 -2.76 -113.81
N GLN A 5 16.78 -2.31 -112.56
CA GLN A 5 17.09 -0.96 -112.06
C GLN A 5 15.92 0.05 -112.01
N LYS A 6 15.93 0.85 -110.92
CA LYS A 6 15.15 2.08 -110.65
C LYS A 6 13.64 1.92 -110.40
N LEU A 7 13.33 1.69 -109.11
CA LEU A 7 12.03 1.97 -108.47
C LEU A 7 10.87 1.08 -109.00
N CYS A 8 9.62 1.37 -108.61
CA CYS A 8 8.36 0.72 -109.06
C CYS A 8 8.34 -0.83 -108.99
N LYS A 9 7.68 -1.51 -108.03
CA LYS A 9 6.46 -1.20 -107.26
C LYS A 9 5.22 -0.90 -108.12
N LEU A 10 4.47 -1.95 -108.50
CA LEU A 10 2.99 -1.92 -108.64
C LEU A 10 2.42 -3.35 -108.80
N CYS A 11 1.50 -3.74 -107.89
CA CYS A 11 0.56 -4.89 -107.97
C CYS A 11 1.15 -6.33 -108.11
N PRO A 12 0.33 -7.41 -107.99
CA PRO A 12 -0.62 -7.76 -106.91
C PRO A 12 -0.34 -9.23 -106.42
N ASP A 13 -1.19 -10.07 -105.80
CA ASP A 13 -2.57 -10.03 -105.26
C ASP A 13 -2.76 -11.12 -104.15
N ALA A 14 -4.01 -11.31 -103.68
CA ALA A 14 -4.75 -12.57 -103.38
C ALA A 14 -4.04 -13.82 -102.79
N THR A 15 -4.58 -14.55 -101.79
CA THR A 15 -5.77 -14.33 -100.93
C THR A 15 -5.74 -15.17 -99.64
N ARG A 16 -6.27 -14.61 -98.54
CA ARG A 16 -7.03 -15.23 -97.42
C ARG A 16 -6.57 -16.56 -96.75
N LYS A 17 -6.26 -16.40 -95.44
CA LYS A 17 -6.66 -17.26 -94.27
C LYS A 17 -5.89 -18.60 -94.07
N PRO A 18 -5.82 -19.15 -92.83
CA PRO A 18 -6.61 -18.82 -91.63
C PRO A 18 -5.80 -18.45 -90.36
N LEU A 19 -5.59 -17.15 -90.13
CA LEU A 19 -4.95 -16.61 -88.91
C LEU A 19 -5.84 -16.65 -87.63
N PHE A 20 -7.02 -17.28 -87.70
CA PHE A 20 -8.12 -17.03 -86.74
C PHE A 20 -8.07 -17.84 -85.43
N ASN A 21 -7.33 -18.96 -85.38
CA ASN A 21 -7.34 -19.86 -84.22
C ASN A 21 -6.39 -19.42 -83.09
N LEU A 22 -5.22 -18.86 -83.40
CA LEU A 22 -4.23 -18.43 -82.39
C LEU A 22 -4.79 -17.35 -81.44
N LEU A 23 -5.46 -16.33 -81.99
CA LEU A 23 -6.05 -15.23 -81.21
C LEU A 23 -7.17 -15.68 -80.25
N ARG A 24 -7.87 -16.79 -80.54
CA ARG A 24 -8.86 -17.38 -79.62
C ARG A 24 -8.21 -18.10 -78.44
N TYR A 25 -7.08 -18.77 -78.67
CA TYR A 25 -6.36 -19.52 -77.64
C TYR A 25 -5.78 -18.56 -76.58
N GLN A 26 -5.08 -17.52 -77.02
CA GLN A 26 -4.42 -16.56 -76.13
C GLN A 26 -5.42 -15.83 -75.21
N LYS A 27 -6.59 -15.45 -75.71
CA LYS A 27 -7.65 -14.82 -74.89
C LYS A 27 -8.22 -15.77 -73.83
N ARG A 28 -8.37 -17.07 -74.12
CA ARG A 28 -8.85 -18.06 -73.11
C ARG A 28 -7.84 -18.23 -71.97
N VAL A 29 -6.55 -18.33 -72.28
CA VAL A 29 -5.50 -18.46 -71.24
C VAL A 29 -5.47 -17.22 -70.33
N PHE A 30 -5.62 -16.01 -70.89
CA PHE A 30 -5.65 -14.79 -70.09
C PHE A 30 -6.85 -14.71 -69.13
N HIS A 31 -8.06 -15.03 -69.60
CA HIS A 31 -9.26 -15.07 -68.74
C HIS A 31 -9.23 -16.20 -67.70
N LEU A 32 -8.60 -17.34 -68.00
CA LEU A 32 -8.42 -18.41 -67.02
C LEU A 32 -7.45 -17.97 -65.90
N SER A 33 -6.36 -17.30 -66.29
CA SER A 33 -5.38 -16.71 -65.37
C SER A 33 -6.00 -15.64 -64.45
N SER A 34 -6.83 -14.73 -64.97
CA SER A 34 -7.52 -13.73 -64.14
C SER A 34 -8.46 -14.40 -63.13
N ASN A 35 -9.29 -15.34 -63.58
CA ASN A 35 -10.30 -15.96 -62.72
C ASN A 35 -9.68 -16.83 -61.61
N LEU A 36 -8.54 -17.49 -61.87
CA LEU A 36 -7.79 -18.23 -60.86
C LEU A 36 -7.14 -17.29 -59.83
N ARG A 37 -6.52 -16.19 -60.27
CA ARG A 37 -5.97 -15.17 -59.35
C ARG A 37 -7.06 -14.54 -58.48
N GLN A 38 -8.23 -14.28 -59.04
CA GLN A 38 -9.36 -13.67 -58.34
C GLN A 38 -9.95 -14.62 -57.28
N LYS A 39 -10.12 -15.92 -57.58
CA LYS A 39 -10.49 -16.95 -56.58
C LYS A 39 -9.44 -17.14 -55.48
N ALA A 40 -8.14 -17.01 -55.79
CA ALA A 40 -7.08 -17.07 -54.79
C ALA A 40 -7.11 -15.86 -53.84
N ALA A 41 -7.41 -14.66 -54.36
CA ALA A 41 -7.58 -13.46 -53.54
C ALA A 41 -8.79 -13.55 -52.59
N ASP A 42 -9.94 -14.04 -53.07
CA ASP A 42 -11.12 -14.24 -52.21
C ASP A 42 -10.90 -15.29 -51.12
N SER A 43 -10.28 -16.43 -51.43
CA SER A 43 -10.03 -17.48 -50.43
C SER A 43 -9.02 -17.06 -49.34
N ALA A 44 -7.98 -16.29 -49.71
CA ALA A 44 -7.12 -15.63 -48.74
C ALA A 44 -7.88 -14.57 -47.91
N GLY A 45 -8.75 -13.80 -48.55
CA GLY A 45 -9.61 -12.80 -47.91
C GLY A 45 -10.57 -13.40 -46.89
N GLU A 46 -11.24 -14.52 -47.19
CA GLU A 46 -12.14 -15.17 -46.26
C GLU A 46 -11.39 -15.87 -45.12
N THR A 47 -10.26 -16.54 -45.40
CA THR A 47 -9.42 -17.14 -44.35
C THR A 47 -8.94 -16.08 -43.36
N ARG A 48 -8.50 -14.92 -43.85
CA ARG A 48 -8.15 -13.74 -43.03
C ARG A 48 -9.34 -13.21 -42.24
N LYS A 49 -10.55 -13.12 -42.85
CA LYS A 49 -11.78 -12.71 -42.15
C LYS A 49 -12.19 -13.68 -41.05
N ARG A 50 -12.04 -15.00 -41.25
CA ARG A 50 -12.30 -16.03 -40.23
C ARG A 50 -11.33 -15.90 -39.07
N GLY A 51 -10.02 -15.77 -39.35
CA GLY A 51 -8.99 -15.53 -38.33
C GLY A 51 -9.25 -14.26 -37.50
N ILE A 52 -9.53 -13.13 -38.16
CA ILE A 52 -9.86 -11.87 -37.48
C ILE A 52 -11.12 -12.00 -36.61
N LYS A 53 -12.16 -12.73 -37.07
CA LYS A 53 -13.36 -12.99 -36.24
C LYS A 53 -13.03 -13.82 -35.00
N SER A 54 -12.23 -14.88 -35.10
CA SER A 54 -11.80 -15.64 -33.92
C SER A 54 -10.96 -14.79 -32.96
N THR A 55 -10.00 -14.00 -33.45
CA THR A 55 -9.20 -13.10 -32.62
C THR A 55 -10.08 -12.05 -31.93
N LEU A 56 -11.08 -11.49 -32.63
CA LEU A 56 -12.04 -10.53 -32.05
C LEU A 56 -12.83 -11.15 -30.90
N TYR A 57 -13.30 -12.40 -31.04
CA TYR A 57 -13.99 -13.10 -29.95
C TYR A 57 -13.06 -13.38 -28.76
N TYR A 58 -11.80 -13.77 -28.98
CA TYR A 58 -10.84 -13.96 -27.88
C TYR A 58 -10.49 -12.65 -27.17
N VAL A 59 -10.30 -11.55 -27.91
CA VAL A 59 -9.98 -10.22 -27.34
C VAL A 59 -11.17 -9.67 -26.55
N THR A 60 -12.40 -9.80 -27.06
CA THR A 60 -13.61 -9.36 -26.33
C THR A 60 -13.88 -10.21 -25.09
N ALA A 61 -13.71 -11.53 -25.16
CA ALA A 61 -13.79 -12.42 -23.99
C ALA A 61 -12.75 -12.07 -22.92
N ALA A 62 -11.48 -11.86 -23.32
CA ALA A 62 -10.41 -11.45 -22.39
C ALA A 62 -10.69 -10.08 -21.74
N GLY A 63 -11.22 -9.12 -22.50
CA GLY A 63 -11.66 -7.82 -21.97
C GLY A 63 -12.74 -7.97 -20.90
N ILE A 64 -13.79 -8.75 -21.18
CA ILE A 64 -14.90 -9.01 -20.23
C ILE A 64 -14.37 -9.70 -18.96
N VAL A 65 -13.51 -10.71 -19.09
CA VAL A 65 -12.89 -11.41 -17.93
C VAL A 65 -12.04 -10.46 -17.09
N THR A 66 -11.23 -9.60 -17.72
CA THR A 66 -10.37 -8.66 -17.00
C THR A 66 -11.18 -7.63 -16.21
N VAL A 67 -12.25 -7.09 -16.80
CA VAL A 67 -13.17 -6.15 -16.12
C VAL A 67 -13.92 -6.86 -14.99
N GLY A 68 -14.41 -8.08 -15.22
CA GLY A 68 -15.10 -8.89 -14.22
C GLY A 68 -14.25 -9.19 -12.99
N LEU A 69 -13.00 -9.63 -13.20
CA LEU A 69 -12.02 -9.83 -12.12
C LEU A 69 -11.70 -8.53 -11.37
N SER A 70 -11.53 -7.42 -12.09
CA SER A 70 -11.25 -6.11 -11.47
C SER A 70 -12.40 -5.64 -10.56
N TYR A 71 -13.64 -5.87 -10.97
CA TYR A 71 -14.82 -5.55 -10.14
C TYR A 71 -14.98 -6.53 -8.96
N ALA A 72 -14.72 -7.82 -9.17
CA ALA A 72 -14.83 -8.85 -8.13
C ALA A 72 -13.72 -8.77 -7.06
N ALA A 73 -12.57 -8.17 -7.36
CA ALA A 73 -11.46 -8.04 -6.42
C ALA A 73 -11.83 -7.26 -5.14
N VAL A 74 -12.65 -6.21 -5.26
CA VAL A 74 -13.04 -5.36 -4.11
C VAL A 74 -13.90 -6.10 -3.07
N PRO A 75 -15.03 -6.76 -3.43
CA PRO A 75 -15.80 -7.54 -2.46
C PRO A 75 -15.04 -8.78 -1.97
N LEU A 76 -14.20 -9.40 -2.81
CA LEU A 76 -13.36 -10.53 -2.39
C LEU A 76 -12.34 -10.11 -1.32
N TYR A 77 -11.65 -8.98 -1.54
CA TYR A 77 -10.72 -8.40 -0.57
C TYR A 77 -11.42 -8.06 0.75
N ARG A 78 -12.63 -7.48 0.70
CA ARG A 78 -13.44 -7.21 1.90
C ARG A 78 -13.77 -8.48 2.69
N MET A 79 -14.17 -9.57 2.01
CA MET A 79 -14.42 -10.85 2.69
C MET A 79 -13.14 -11.43 3.32
N PHE A 80 -11.98 -11.31 2.67
CA PHE A 80 -10.70 -11.73 3.27
C PHE A 80 -10.29 -10.87 4.47
N CYS A 81 -10.42 -9.55 4.40
CA CYS A 81 -10.16 -8.64 5.52
C CYS A 81 -11.09 -8.91 6.71
N GLN A 82 -12.37 -9.22 6.47
CA GLN A 82 -13.33 -9.59 7.51
C GLN A 82 -13.03 -10.95 8.13
N ALA A 83 -12.60 -11.94 7.34
CA ALA A 83 -12.28 -13.28 7.84
C ALA A 83 -10.95 -13.36 8.63
N TYR A 84 -9.96 -12.54 8.28
CA TYR A 84 -8.63 -12.52 8.92
C TYR A 84 -8.37 -11.27 9.79
N SER A 85 -9.36 -10.40 9.98
CA SER A 85 -9.30 -9.15 10.75
C SER A 85 -8.16 -8.18 10.37
N TYR A 86 -7.65 -8.28 9.13
CA TYR A 86 -6.46 -7.53 8.70
C TYR A 86 -6.84 -6.13 8.18
N GLY A 87 -6.35 -5.08 8.87
CA GLY A 87 -6.50 -3.69 8.42
C GLY A 87 -7.73 -2.93 8.96
N GLY A 88 -8.29 -3.32 10.11
CA GLY A 88 -9.23 -2.49 10.88
C GLY A 88 -10.59 -2.18 10.21
N THR A 89 -10.94 -2.86 9.12
CA THR A 89 -12.23 -2.67 8.46
C THR A 89 -13.32 -3.47 9.17
N THR A 90 -14.18 -2.75 9.90
CA THR A 90 -15.35 -3.33 10.58
C THR A 90 -16.18 -4.18 9.63
N ALA A 91 -16.64 -5.33 10.11
CA ALA A 91 -17.60 -6.14 9.37
C ALA A 91 -18.92 -5.38 9.25
N THR A 92 -19.20 -4.80 8.07
CA THR A 92 -20.47 -4.13 7.75
C THR A 92 -21.58 -5.17 7.53
N GLY A 93 -21.80 -6.01 8.53
CA GLY A 93 -22.66 -7.19 8.51
C GLY A 93 -23.28 -7.45 9.88
N HIS A 94 -24.17 -6.56 10.30
CA HIS A 94 -25.16 -6.74 11.38
C HIS A 94 -24.71 -7.12 12.81
N ASP A 95 -23.40 -7.19 13.12
CA ASP A 95 -22.90 -7.32 14.51
C ASP A 95 -23.16 -6.08 15.41
N THR A 96 -23.98 -5.12 14.95
CA THR A 96 -24.53 -4.02 15.76
C THR A 96 -25.32 -4.51 16.98
N GLU A 97 -25.81 -5.74 16.99
CA GLU A 97 -26.45 -6.35 18.17
C GLU A 97 -25.45 -6.69 19.29
N LYS A 98 -24.19 -7.03 18.94
CA LYS A 98 -23.11 -7.11 19.93
C LYS A 98 -22.73 -5.73 20.45
N VAL A 99 -22.51 -4.76 19.55
CA VAL A 99 -22.13 -3.39 19.94
C VAL A 99 -23.23 -2.69 20.76
N SER A 100 -24.51 -3.03 20.58
CA SER A 100 -25.62 -2.50 21.41
C SER A 100 -25.93 -3.31 22.67
N SER A 101 -25.32 -4.49 22.86
CA SER A 101 -25.30 -5.20 24.16
C SER A 101 -24.06 -4.86 25.01
N MET A 102 -23.03 -4.27 24.40
CA MET A 102 -21.86 -3.66 25.06
C MET A 102 -22.27 -2.35 25.75
N SER A 103 -22.83 -2.47 26.96
CA SER A 103 -23.28 -1.33 27.76
C SER A 103 -22.09 -0.66 28.45
N ALA A 104 -21.77 0.57 28.03
CA ALA A 104 -20.64 1.37 28.52
C ALA A 104 -20.49 1.32 30.06
N VAL A 105 -19.48 0.58 30.54
CA VAL A 105 -19.27 0.31 31.97
C VAL A 105 -18.66 1.52 32.64
N LYS A 106 -19.51 2.49 33.02
CA LYS A 106 -19.17 3.84 33.51
C LYS A 106 -18.15 3.94 34.66
N GLN A 107 -17.83 2.83 35.33
CA GLN A 107 -16.78 2.74 36.36
C GLN A 107 -15.99 1.43 36.21
N LYS A 108 -15.46 1.15 35.01
CA LYS A 108 -14.48 0.07 34.82
C LYS A 108 -13.12 0.51 35.38
N PRO A 109 -12.56 -0.14 36.40
CA PRO A 109 -11.20 0.14 36.86
C PRO A 109 -10.17 -0.33 35.82
N ILE A 110 -9.17 0.51 35.54
CA ILE A 110 -8.07 0.19 34.62
C ILE A 110 -6.78 0.06 35.43
N LYS A 111 -6.03 -1.03 35.20
CA LYS A 111 -4.70 -1.20 35.76
C LYS A 111 -3.67 -0.43 34.94
N ILE A 112 -2.92 0.45 35.59
CA ILE A 112 -1.73 1.07 35.00
C ILE A 112 -0.50 0.36 35.55
N LYS A 113 0.24 -0.33 34.67
CA LYS A 113 1.56 -0.88 34.98
C LYS A 113 2.64 0.14 34.65
N PHE A 114 3.63 0.26 35.51
CA PHE A 114 4.77 1.15 35.34
C PHE A 114 6.01 0.32 35.05
N ASN A 115 6.63 0.57 33.90
CA ASN A 115 7.88 -0.06 33.50
C ASN A 115 8.98 1.00 33.35
N ALA A 116 10.23 0.61 33.64
CA ALA A 116 11.39 1.49 33.72
C ALA A 116 12.62 0.82 33.12
N ASP A 117 13.06 1.32 31.98
CA ASP A 117 14.20 0.83 31.21
C ASP A 117 15.30 1.90 31.09
N THR A 118 16.53 1.45 30.88
CA THR A 118 17.69 2.32 30.62
C THR A 118 18.44 1.81 29.40
N ALA A 119 18.79 2.71 28.47
CA ALA A 119 19.64 2.37 27.34
C ALA A 119 21.00 1.84 27.80
N ALA A 120 21.60 0.90 27.06
CA ALA A 120 22.80 0.16 27.49
C ALA A 120 24.07 1.01 27.73
N SER A 121 24.10 2.29 27.35
CA SER A 121 25.19 3.22 27.71
C SER A 121 24.94 3.98 29.01
N MET A 122 23.68 4.11 29.43
CA MET A 122 23.27 4.82 30.63
C MET A 122 23.49 3.94 31.86
N ARG A 123 24.21 4.48 32.86
CA ARG A 123 24.59 3.74 34.08
C ARG A 123 23.69 4.02 35.29
N TRP A 124 22.61 4.77 35.11
CA TRP A 124 21.67 5.08 36.18
C TRP A 124 20.91 3.83 36.65
N ASN A 125 20.57 3.80 37.93
CA ASN A 125 19.56 2.89 38.45
C ASN A 125 18.21 3.62 38.40
N PHE A 126 17.34 3.23 37.47
CA PHE A 126 16.03 3.82 37.26
C PHE A 126 14.96 2.75 37.47
N LYS A 127 13.96 3.04 38.30
CA LYS A 127 12.91 2.10 38.71
C LYS A 127 11.60 2.84 39.06
N PRO A 128 10.42 2.23 38.89
CA PRO A 128 9.21 2.77 39.48
C PRO A 128 9.23 2.53 41.01
N GLN A 129 8.60 3.40 41.79
CA GLN A 129 8.34 3.11 43.22
C GLN A 129 7.18 2.11 43.39
N GLN A 130 6.23 2.11 42.45
CA GLN A 130 5.05 1.24 42.43
C GLN A 130 4.95 0.55 41.06
N THR A 131 4.82 -0.77 41.01
CA THR A 131 4.81 -1.51 39.72
C THR A 131 3.46 -1.49 39.01
N GLU A 132 2.37 -1.40 39.76
CA GLU A 132 1.02 -1.18 39.23
C GLU A 132 0.18 -0.32 40.19
N ILE A 133 -0.78 0.43 39.63
CA ILE A 133 -1.92 1.00 40.34
C ILE A 133 -3.21 0.72 39.58
N THR A 134 -4.34 0.90 40.25
CA THR A 134 -5.67 0.84 39.63
C THR A 134 -6.32 2.21 39.74
N VAL A 135 -6.87 2.71 38.62
CA VAL A 135 -7.51 4.04 38.52
C VAL A 135 -8.82 3.93 37.74
N TYR A 136 -9.76 4.85 37.95
CA TYR A 136 -10.94 4.96 37.11
C TYR A 136 -10.78 6.04 36.01
N PRO A 137 -11.38 5.87 34.83
CA PRO A 137 -11.42 6.93 33.81
C PRO A 137 -12.02 8.23 34.35
N GLY A 138 -11.38 9.35 34.05
CA GLY A 138 -11.68 10.67 34.62
C GLY A 138 -10.97 10.98 35.95
N GLU A 139 -10.36 10.01 36.63
CA GLU A 139 -9.53 10.28 37.82
C GLU A 139 -8.11 10.71 37.43
N THR A 140 -7.55 11.66 38.18
CA THR A 140 -6.14 12.02 38.08
C THR A 140 -5.30 11.17 39.04
N ALA A 141 -4.13 10.72 38.57
CA ALA A 141 -3.25 9.83 39.30
C ALA A 141 -1.80 10.32 39.27
N LEU A 142 -1.08 10.01 40.35
CA LEU A 142 0.32 10.35 40.53
C LEU A 142 1.13 9.06 40.72
N ALA A 143 2.23 8.94 39.99
CA ALA A 143 3.17 7.83 40.12
C ALA A 143 4.60 8.35 40.28
N PHE A 144 5.39 7.74 41.15
CA PHE A 144 6.78 8.12 41.38
C PHE A 144 7.73 7.11 40.76
N TYR A 145 8.77 7.60 40.11
CA TYR A 145 9.93 6.82 39.69
C TYR A 145 11.19 7.34 40.40
N THR A 146 12.04 6.47 40.87
CA THR A 146 13.35 6.84 41.45
C THR A 146 14.42 6.70 40.39
N ALA A 147 15.18 7.77 40.13
CA ALA A 147 16.45 7.71 39.40
C ALA A 147 17.62 7.93 40.36
N MET A 148 18.72 7.23 40.13
CA MET A 148 19.96 7.38 40.90
C MET A 148 21.17 7.25 39.98
N ASN A 149 22.16 8.12 40.15
CA ASN A 149 23.43 8.06 39.42
C ASN A 149 24.51 7.38 40.29
N PRO A 150 24.86 6.09 40.08
CA PRO A 150 25.86 5.38 40.87
C PRO A 150 27.31 5.65 40.43
N THR A 151 27.57 6.71 39.66
CA THR A 151 28.90 7.01 39.10
C THR A 151 29.49 8.28 39.70
N ASP A 152 30.83 8.38 39.69
CA ASP A 152 31.57 9.51 40.27
C ASP A 152 31.60 10.77 39.37
N VAL A 153 30.77 10.82 38.32
CA VAL A 153 30.65 11.95 37.40
C VAL A 153 29.19 12.39 37.25
N PRO A 154 28.91 13.69 37.03
CA PRO A 154 27.57 14.12 36.65
C PRO A 154 27.23 13.52 35.27
N VAL A 155 25.98 13.08 35.12
CA VAL A 155 25.46 12.51 33.87
C VAL A 155 24.18 13.26 33.52
N ILE A 156 23.99 13.54 32.23
CA ILE A 156 22.75 14.12 31.69
C ILE A 156 21.95 13.01 31.02
N GLY A 157 20.67 12.93 31.34
CA GLY A 157 19.73 11.96 30.78
C GLY A 157 18.49 12.62 30.20
N ILE A 158 18.03 12.08 29.09
CA ILE A 158 16.74 12.42 28.47
C ILE A 158 15.87 11.16 28.46
N SER A 159 14.58 11.31 28.80
CA SER A 159 13.64 10.19 28.77
C SER A 159 12.65 10.28 27.63
N THR A 160 12.34 9.12 27.04
CA THR A 160 11.16 8.92 26.20
C THR A 160 10.19 7.98 26.91
N TYR A 161 8.96 7.91 26.40
CA TYR A 161 7.92 7.03 26.94
C TYR A 161 7.09 6.40 25.84
N ASN A 162 6.45 5.28 26.17
CA ASN A 162 5.43 4.67 25.34
C ASN A 162 4.28 4.13 26.19
N VAL A 163 3.10 4.11 25.59
CA VAL A 163 1.87 3.54 26.17
C VAL A 163 1.49 2.32 25.34
N VAL A 164 1.21 1.19 26.00
CA VAL A 164 0.80 -0.07 25.37
C VAL A 164 -0.44 -0.61 26.10
N PRO A 165 -1.53 -1.01 25.41
CA PRO A 165 -1.73 -0.99 23.96
C PRO A 165 -1.74 0.43 23.37
N PHE A 166 -1.31 0.58 22.12
CA PHE A 166 -1.15 1.89 21.46
C PHE A 166 -2.49 2.60 21.27
N GLU A 167 -3.54 1.82 21.04
CA GLU A 167 -4.92 2.23 20.86
C GLU A 167 -5.43 2.97 22.12
N ALA A 168 -5.09 2.49 23.32
CA ALA A 168 -5.40 3.18 24.57
C ALA A 168 -4.55 4.44 24.81
N GLY A 169 -3.46 4.63 24.04
CA GLY A 169 -2.58 5.79 24.12
C GLY A 169 -3.26 7.11 23.78
N GLN A 170 -4.30 7.11 22.94
CA GLN A 170 -5.05 8.33 22.60
C GLN A 170 -5.87 8.88 23.79
N TYR A 171 -6.22 8.02 24.75
CA TYR A 171 -6.93 8.40 25.98
C TYR A 171 -5.99 8.60 27.18
N PHE A 172 -4.69 8.34 27.04
CA PHE A 172 -3.71 8.45 28.12
C PHE A 172 -3.13 9.87 28.18
N ASN A 173 -3.80 10.76 28.90
CA ASN A 173 -3.43 12.17 29.00
C ASN A 173 -2.40 12.42 30.11
N LYS A 174 -1.12 12.55 29.73
CA LYS A 174 -0.04 12.91 30.66
C LYS A 174 0.07 14.43 30.82
N ILE A 175 -0.09 14.92 32.05
CA ILE A 175 -0.15 16.36 32.37
C ILE A 175 1.24 16.97 32.62
N GLN A 176 2.17 16.23 33.24
CA GLN A 176 3.53 16.72 33.55
C GLN A 176 4.61 15.69 33.24
N CYS A 177 5.61 16.08 32.43
CA CYS A 177 6.65 15.21 31.86
C CYS A 177 8.07 15.71 32.20
N PHE A 178 8.89 14.86 32.82
CA PHE A 178 10.36 14.90 32.67
C PHE A 178 10.83 14.34 31.30
N CYS A 179 9.87 13.94 30.47
CA CYS A 179 10.08 13.45 29.12
C CYS A 179 10.52 14.61 28.25
N PHE A 180 11.57 14.40 27.44
CA PHE A 180 12.16 15.42 26.56
C PHE A 180 12.86 16.61 27.25
N GLU A 181 12.92 16.64 28.59
CA GLU A 181 13.78 17.56 29.34
C GLU A 181 15.11 16.87 29.69
N GLU A 182 16.21 17.62 29.65
CA GLU A 182 17.54 17.16 30.05
C GLU A 182 17.69 17.19 31.58
N GLN A 183 17.61 16.00 32.21
CA GLN A 183 17.80 15.84 33.64
C GLN A 183 19.28 15.58 33.93
N MET A 184 19.92 16.43 34.74
CA MET A 184 21.29 16.20 35.20
C MET A 184 21.27 15.65 36.63
N LEU A 185 21.85 14.46 36.85
CA LEU A 185 22.09 13.92 38.18
C LEU A 185 23.58 13.95 38.51
N ASN A 186 23.91 14.54 39.66
CA ASN A 186 25.26 14.62 40.22
C ASN A 186 25.76 13.24 40.69
N PRO A 187 27.06 13.09 41.01
CA PRO A 187 27.60 11.85 41.54
C PRO A 187 26.86 11.36 42.80
N HIS A 188 26.43 10.10 42.79
CA HIS A 188 25.68 9.44 43.87
C HIS A 188 24.35 10.11 44.27
N GLU A 189 23.83 11.01 43.43
CA GLU A 189 22.53 11.66 43.65
C GLU A 189 21.38 10.70 43.35
N GLN A 190 20.29 10.85 44.11
CA GLN A 190 19.03 10.13 43.95
C GLN A 190 17.87 11.13 43.94
N VAL A 191 16.99 11.03 42.94
CA VAL A 191 15.85 11.94 42.75
C VAL A 191 14.58 11.12 42.47
N ASP A 192 13.49 11.47 43.14
CA ASP A 192 12.17 10.94 42.84
C ASP A 192 11.42 11.86 41.86
N MET A 193 10.96 11.27 40.77
CA MET A 193 10.33 11.95 39.63
C MET A 193 8.81 11.67 39.61
N PRO A 194 7.96 12.62 40.05
CA PRO A 194 6.50 12.53 39.95
C PRO A 194 5.98 12.60 38.50
N VAL A 195 5.22 11.59 38.10
CA VAL A 195 4.49 11.50 36.84
C VAL A 195 3.00 11.68 37.11
N PHE A 196 2.44 12.82 36.72
CA PHE A 196 1.03 13.14 36.87
C PHE A 196 0.27 12.96 35.55
N PHE A 197 -0.82 12.20 35.58
CA PHE A 197 -1.60 11.80 34.40
C PHE A 197 -3.07 11.51 34.75
N TYR A 198 -3.90 11.34 33.73
CA TYR A 198 -5.26 10.77 33.85
C TYR A 198 -5.58 9.91 32.63
N ILE A 199 -6.63 9.10 32.73
CA ILE A 199 -7.25 8.45 31.57
C ILE A 199 -8.51 9.23 31.22
N ASP A 200 -8.69 9.56 29.95
CA ASP A 200 -9.89 10.23 29.48
C ASP A 200 -11.14 9.33 29.66
N PRO A 201 -12.27 9.85 30.18
CA PRO A 201 -13.51 9.09 30.29
C PRO A 201 -14.07 8.56 28.96
N GLU A 202 -13.72 9.16 27.81
CA GLU A 202 -14.13 8.66 26.48
C GLU A 202 -13.65 7.22 26.19
N ILE A 203 -12.63 6.72 26.91
CA ILE A 203 -12.17 5.31 26.84
C ILE A 203 -13.27 4.29 27.18
N VAL A 204 -14.34 4.72 27.86
CA VAL A 204 -15.49 3.88 28.25
C VAL A 204 -16.58 3.84 27.17
N GLU A 205 -16.54 4.78 26.21
CA GLU A 205 -17.53 4.89 25.13
C GLU A 205 -17.05 4.23 23.82
N ASP A 206 -15.75 3.92 23.67
CA ASP A 206 -15.21 3.19 22.52
C ASP A 206 -15.36 1.65 22.67
N PRO A 207 -16.10 0.95 21.79
CA PRO A 207 -16.23 -0.52 21.81
C PRO A 207 -14.91 -1.29 21.64
N TYR A 208 -13.87 -0.71 21.03
CA TYR A 208 -12.55 -1.34 20.93
C TYR A 208 -11.84 -1.42 22.29
N MET A 209 -12.20 -0.55 23.25
CA MET A 209 -11.54 -0.41 24.54
C MET A 209 -12.16 -1.32 25.63
N GLU A 210 -13.33 -1.91 25.39
CA GLU A 210 -14.02 -2.75 26.40
C GLU A 210 -13.14 -3.91 26.91
N TYR A 211 -12.30 -4.49 26.07
CA TYR A 211 -11.40 -5.60 26.47
C TYR A 211 -10.08 -5.12 27.09
N ILE A 212 -9.75 -3.82 26.99
CA ILE A 212 -8.53 -3.24 27.55
C ILE A 212 -8.74 -3.02 29.05
N ASN A 213 -8.11 -3.86 29.86
CA ASN A 213 -8.17 -3.82 31.34
C ASN A 213 -6.85 -3.30 31.94
N GLU A 214 -5.80 -3.24 31.13
CA GLU A 214 -4.42 -2.99 31.55
C GLU A 214 -3.74 -2.11 30.49
N ILE A 215 -3.04 -1.09 30.96
CA ILE A 215 -2.22 -0.18 30.15
C ILE A 215 -0.83 -0.16 30.79
N THR A 216 0.21 -0.44 30.02
CA THR A 216 1.61 -0.32 30.46
C THR A 216 2.19 1.01 30.00
N LEU A 217 2.65 1.81 30.96
CA LEU A 217 3.43 3.02 30.75
C LEU A 217 4.91 2.68 30.95
N SER A 218 5.65 2.52 29.85
CA SER A 218 7.10 2.32 29.87
C SER A 218 7.82 3.65 29.74
N TYR A 219 8.83 3.85 30.58
CA TYR A 219 9.83 4.91 30.44
C TYR A 219 11.18 4.33 30.07
N THR A 220 11.86 4.93 29.08
CA THR A 220 13.24 4.57 28.73
C THR A 220 14.13 5.80 28.82
N PHE A 221 15.18 5.71 29.65
CA PHE A 221 16.18 6.77 29.80
C PHE A 221 17.40 6.55 28.89
N PHE A 222 17.86 7.63 28.27
CA PHE A 222 19.00 7.68 27.36
C PHE A 222 20.04 8.72 27.84
N GLU A 223 21.31 8.41 27.66
CA GLU A 223 22.43 9.28 27.98
C GLU A 223 22.53 10.43 26.96
N ALA A 224 22.30 11.67 27.40
CA ALA A 224 22.43 12.86 26.58
C ALA A 224 23.91 13.28 26.49
N LYS A 225 24.61 12.79 25.45
CA LYS A 225 26.03 13.10 25.24
C LYS A 225 26.21 14.49 24.64
N ASP A 226 26.65 15.42 25.49
CA ASP A 226 27.14 16.73 25.07
C ASP A 226 28.29 16.56 24.06
N GLY A 227 28.01 16.88 22.79
CA GLY A 227 28.91 16.61 21.67
C GLY A 227 28.25 16.12 20.38
N MET A 228 27.04 15.54 20.41
CA MET A 228 26.28 15.26 19.18
C MET A 228 25.69 16.55 18.58
N LYS A 229 26.55 17.34 17.95
CA LYS A 229 26.16 18.37 16.98
C LYS A 229 25.45 17.69 15.81
N LEU A 230 24.12 17.62 15.89
CA LEU A 230 23.28 17.22 14.76
C LEU A 230 23.67 18.10 13.54
N PRO A 231 23.95 17.51 12.37
CA PRO A 231 24.25 18.28 11.18
C PRO A 231 22.99 19.03 10.74
N MET A 232 22.87 20.29 11.18
CA MET A 232 21.72 21.15 10.89
C MET A 232 21.41 21.12 9.39
N PRO A 233 20.20 20.71 8.98
CA PRO A 233 19.86 20.61 7.57
C PRO A 233 19.96 22.00 6.94
N SER A 234 20.55 22.06 5.75
CA SER A 234 21.03 23.30 5.11
C SER A 234 19.96 24.38 4.88
N PHE A 235 18.69 24.01 4.95
CA PHE A 235 17.53 24.89 4.81
C PHE A 235 17.31 25.85 5.99
N VAL A 236 17.85 25.54 7.18
CA VAL A 236 17.64 26.34 8.42
C VAL A 236 18.61 27.54 8.52
N LYS A 237 19.66 27.59 7.68
CA LYS A 237 20.70 28.61 7.75
C LYS A 237 20.43 29.74 6.74
N LYS A 238 19.61 30.72 7.15
CA LYS A 238 19.24 31.89 6.34
C LYS A 238 19.17 33.16 7.18
#